data_AF-A0A961YKQ2-F1
#
_entry.id   AF-A0A961YKQ2-F1
#
_cell.length_a   1.000
_cell.length_b   1.000
_cell.length_c   1.000
_cell.angle_alpha   90.00
_cell.angle_beta   90.00
_cell.angle_gamma   90.00
#
_symmetry.space_group_name_H-M   'P 1'
#
loop_
_entity.id
_entity.type
_entity.pdbx_description
1 polymer ?
#
loop_
_entity_poly.entity_id
_entity_poly.type
_entity_poly.pdbx_seq_one_letter_code
_entity_poly.pdbx_strand_id
1 'polypeptide(L)'
;ITEMVEKPAKGTAPSNLYITGRYILQPEIMDLLAAQERGAGNEIQLTDSMIKLAGSQDFYGLKFNGRTYDCGNKVGFLTANAAFALDRPDLADDFRAALSELLQ
;
A
#
# COMPACT_ATOMS: atom_id res chain seq x y z
N ILE A 1 -16.08 -1.64 6.21
CA ILE A 1 -15.63 -0.70 5.15
C ILE A 1 -16.86 -0.37 4.31
N THR A 2 -17.08 0.89 3.92
CA THR A 2 -18.29 1.29 3.16
C THR A 2 -18.06 1.39 1.66
N GLU A 3 -16.86 1.80 1.22
CA GLU A 3 -16.49 1.91 -0.20
C GLU A 3 -14.96 1.83 -0.36
N MET A 4 -14.49 1.35 -1.51
CA MET A 4 -13.10 1.39 -1.94
C MET A 4 -13.05 1.94 -3.37
N VAL A 5 -12.22 2.94 -3.64
CA VAL A 5 -12.14 3.58 -4.96
C VAL A 5 -10.69 3.54 -5.42
N GLU A 6 -10.44 2.89 -6.56
CA GLU A 6 -9.12 2.87 -7.18
C GLU A 6 -8.83 4.24 -7.82
N LYS A 7 -7.74 4.89 -7.38
CA LYS A 7 -7.26 6.18 -7.91
C LYS A 7 -8.36 7.24 -8.06
N PRO A 8 -9.00 7.67 -6.94
CA PRO A 8 -10.04 8.69 -7.00
C PRO A 8 -9.51 10.00 -7.59
N ALA A 9 -10.38 10.72 -8.28
CA ALA A 9 -10.05 12.06 -8.74
C ALA A 9 -9.71 12.98 -7.55
N LYS A 10 -8.86 13.98 -7.81
CA LYS A 10 -8.45 14.92 -6.77
C LYS A 10 -9.69 15.61 -6.18
N GLY A 11 -9.89 15.49 -4.87
CA GLY A 11 -11.02 16.08 -4.16
C GLY A 11 -12.27 15.18 -4.05
N THR A 12 -12.26 13.99 -4.65
CA THR A 12 -13.39 13.03 -4.56
C THR A 12 -13.10 11.84 -3.66
N ALA A 13 -11.96 11.85 -2.96
CA ALA A 13 -11.57 10.75 -2.08
C ALA A 13 -12.54 10.67 -0.87
N PRO A 14 -13.14 9.50 -0.59
CA PRO A 14 -14.11 9.37 0.51
C PRO A 14 -13.43 9.46 1.89
N SER A 15 -12.11 9.29 1.96
CA SER A 15 -11.32 9.46 3.18
C SER A 15 -9.84 9.71 2.84
N ASN A 16 -8.99 9.83 3.86
CA ASN A 16 -7.53 9.87 3.74
C ASN A 16 -6.84 8.51 4.00
N LEU A 17 -7.61 7.42 4.06
CA LEU A 17 -7.07 6.07 4.21
C LEU A 17 -6.75 5.48 2.84
N TYR A 18 -5.59 4.85 2.70
CA TYR A 18 -5.17 4.16 1.49
C TYR A 18 -4.80 2.70 1.78
N ILE A 19 -4.91 1.86 0.77
CA ILE A 19 -4.63 0.43 0.86
C ILE A 19 -3.12 0.20 0.66
N THR A 20 -2.46 -0.44 1.62
CA THR A 20 -0.99 -0.63 1.62
C THR A 20 -0.52 -1.92 0.92
N GLY A 21 -1.43 -2.70 0.33
CA GLY A 21 -1.10 -3.97 -0.31
C GLY A 21 -0.88 -5.13 0.67
N ARG A 22 -1.65 -5.18 1.77
CA ARG A 22 -1.70 -6.32 2.71
C ARG A 22 -3.14 -6.72 2.91
N TYR A 23 -3.44 -7.98 2.65
CA TYR A 23 -4.81 -8.49 2.64
C TYR A 23 -4.88 -9.87 3.28
N ILE A 24 -5.95 -10.11 4.01
CA ILE A 24 -6.40 -11.44 4.40
C ILE A 24 -7.81 -11.55 3.83
N LEU A 25 -7.97 -12.37 2.78
CA LEU A 25 -9.21 -12.50 2.02
C LEU A 25 -9.66 -13.95 2.09
N GLN A 26 -10.97 -14.14 2.28
CA GLN A 26 -11.57 -15.46 2.24
C GLN A 26 -11.57 -16.02 0.81
N PRO A 27 -11.56 -17.36 0.64
CA PRO A 27 -11.31 -18.01 -0.66
C PRO A 27 -12.31 -17.62 -1.76
N GLU A 28 -13.53 -17.21 -1.42
CA GLU A 28 -14.56 -16.77 -2.37
C GLU A 28 -14.10 -15.59 -3.25
N ILE A 29 -13.06 -14.85 -2.82
CA ILE A 29 -12.42 -13.83 -3.65
C ILE A 29 -11.92 -14.40 -4.99
N MET A 30 -11.47 -15.66 -5.01
CA MET A 30 -10.92 -16.28 -6.22
C MET A 30 -12.00 -16.51 -7.27
N ASP A 31 -13.21 -16.92 -6.85
CA ASP A 31 -14.35 -17.08 -7.74
C ASP A 31 -14.80 -15.72 -8.31
N LEU A 32 -14.80 -14.68 -7.46
CA LEU A 32 -15.10 -13.31 -7.88
C LEU A 32 -14.08 -12.81 -8.91
N LEU A 33 -12.79 -13.02 -8.68
CA LEU A 33 -11.71 -12.66 -9.60
C LEU A 33 -11.82 -13.40 -10.93
N ALA A 34 -12.12 -14.70 -10.90
CA ALA A 34 -12.26 -15.52 -12.10
C ALA A 34 -13.42 -15.06 -13.01
N ALA A 35 -14.51 -14.57 -12.41
CA ALA A 35 -15.67 -14.07 -13.13
C ALA A 35 -15.59 -12.57 -13.50
N GLN A 36 -14.53 -11.87 -13.08
CA GLN A 36 -14.49 -10.42 -13.17
C GLN A 36 -14.05 -9.91 -14.54
N GLU A 37 -14.75 -8.89 -15.02
CA GLU A 37 -14.38 -8.14 -16.22
C GLU A 37 -13.26 -7.14 -15.95
N ARG A 38 -12.62 -6.65 -17.02
CA ARG A 38 -11.55 -5.65 -16.92
C ARG A 38 -12.15 -4.31 -16.45
N GLY A 39 -11.56 -3.74 -15.41
CA GLY A 39 -11.94 -2.46 -14.84
C GLY A 39 -10.97 -1.35 -15.25
N ALA A 40 -10.52 -0.58 -14.26
CA ALA A 40 -9.58 0.52 -14.46
C ALA A 40 -8.29 0.04 -15.17
N GLY A 41 -7.84 0.83 -16.16
CA GLY A 41 -6.62 0.53 -16.91
C GLY A 41 -6.70 -0.71 -17.82
N ASN A 42 -7.89 -1.24 -18.08
CA ASN A 42 -8.10 -2.48 -18.85
C ASN A 42 -7.49 -3.73 -18.17
N GLU A 43 -7.42 -3.71 -16.84
CA GLU A 43 -6.89 -4.79 -16.00
C GLU A 43 -7.99 -5.37 -15.09
N ILE A 44 -7.83 -6.62 -14.66
CA ILE A 44 -8.71 -7.21 -13.63
C ILE A 44 -8.24 -6.68 -12.27
N GLN A 45 -9.07 -5.86 -11.63
CA GLN A 45 -8.71 -5.17 -10.38
C GLN A 45 -9.16 -5.92 -9.13
N LEU A 46 -8.23 -6.22 -8.23
CA LEU A 46 -8.54 -6.90 -6.98
C LEU A 46 -9.55 -6.12 -6.11
N THR A 47 -9.48 -4.77 -6.13
CA THR A 47 -10.36 -3.90 -5.34
C THR A 47 -11.83 -4.11 -5.69
N ASP A 48 -12.16 -4.31 -6.96
CA ASP A 48 -13.54 -4.48 -7.40
C ASP A 48 -14.12 -5.81 -6.87
N SER A 49 -13.30 -6.87 -6.85
CA SER A 49 -13.68 -8.15 -6.24
C SER A 49 -13.79 -8.03 -4.72
N MET A 50 -12.92 -7.26 -4.06
CA MET A 50 -13.02 -7.00 -2.62
C MET A 50 -14.30 -6.26 -2.25
N ILE A 51 -14.76 -5.30 -3.08
CA ILE A 51 -16.04 -4.59 -2.88
C ILE A 51 -17.21 -5.57 -2.99
N LYS A 52 -17.21 -6.43 -4.01
CA LYS A 52 -18.24 -7.48 -4.16
C LYS A 52 -18.24 -8.43 -2.96
N LEU A 53 -17.06 -8.84 -2.49
CA LEU A 53 -16.92 -9.70 -1.31
C LEU A 53 -17.43 -9.01 -0.04
N ALA A 54 -17.17 -7.72 0.13
CA ALA A 54 -17.69 -6.93 1.24
C ALA A 54 -19.22 -6.81 1.26
N GLY A 55 -19.89 -7.08 0.14
CA GLY A 55 -21.35 -7.15 0.07
C GLY A 55 -21.94 -8.48 0.58
N SER A 56 -21.14 -9.55 0.67
CA SER A 56 -21.60 -10.88 1.09
C SER A 56 -21.13 -11.31 2.48
N GLN A 57 -20.14 -10.62 3.05
CA GLN A 57 -19.60 -10.92 4.38
C GLN A 57 -19.02 -9.68 5.06
N ASP A 58 -18.77 -9.80 6.36
CA ASP A 58 -18.13 -8.74 7.14
C ASP A 58 -16.74 -8.40 6.58
N PHE A 59 -16.48 -7.10 6.41
CA PHE A 59 -15.25 -6.62 5.77
C PHE A 59 -14.66 -5.42 6.52
N TYR A 60 -13.43 -5.60 7.01
CA TYR A 60 -12.78 -4.67 7.93
C TYR A 60 -11.50 -4.07 7.35
N GLY A 61 -11.24 -2.82 7.72
CA GLY A 61 -9.97 -2.15 7.45
C GLY A 61 -9.13 -2.13 8.72
N LEU A 62 -7.88 -2.58 8.63
CA LEU A 62 -6.92 -2.49 9.73
C LEU A 62 -5.96 -1.33 9.50
N LYS A 63 -5.98 -0.34 10.39
CA LYS A 63 -4.99 0.75 10.37
C LYS A 63 -3.66 0.23 10.90
N PHE A 64 -2.69 0.07 10.02
CA PHE A 64 -1.33 -0.30 10.40
C PHE A 64 -0.70 0.80 11.28
N ASN A 65 -0.14 0.40 12.42
CA ASN A 65 0.61 1.30 13.29
C ASN A 65 2.10 1.07 13.09
N GLY A 66 2.70 1.83 12.19
CA GLY A 66 4.11 1.75 11.86
C GLY A 66 4.44 2.66 10.69
N ARG A 67 5.69 2.57 10.21
CA ARG A 67 6.16 3.33 9.06
C ARG A 67 6.23 2.43 7.83
N THR A 68 5.70 2.92 6.72
CA THR A 68 5.78 2.24 5.42
C THR A 68 6.70 3.02 4.48
N TYR A 69 7.39 2.32 3.60
CA TYR A 69 8.15 2.91 2.50
C TYR A 69 7.64 2.33 1.18
N ASP A 70 7.31 3.20 0.23
CA ASP A 70 6.94 2.77 -1.12
C ASP A 70 8.21 2.57 -1.96
N CYS A 71 8.66 1.31 -2.02
CA CYS A 71 9.82 0.93 -2.83
C CYS A 71 9.51 0.82 -4.34
N GLY A 72 8.26 0.98 -4.77
CA GLY A 72 7.91 1.11 -6.20
C GLY A 72 8.30 2.48 -6.77
N ASN A 73 8.46 3.48 -5.90
CA ASN A 73 8.97 4.80 -6.24
C ASN A 73 10.49 4.91 -5.99
N LYS A 74 11.24 5.55 -6.90
CA LYS A 74 12.70 5.70 -6.79
C LYS A 74 13.14 6.41 -5.50
N VAL A 75 12.48 7.50 -5.12
CA VAL A 75 12.79 8.26 -3.90
C VAL A 75 12.38 7.45 -2.67
N GLY A 76 11.22 6.80 -2.72
CA GLY A 76 10.77 5.92 -1.63
C GLY A 76 11.73 4.76 -1.37
N PHE A 77 12.27 4.14 -2.42
CA PHE A 77 13.31 3.11 -2.33
C PHE A 77 14.60 3.61 -1.65
N LEU A 78 15.12 4.77 -2.07
CA LEU A 78 16.31 5.36 -1.44
C LEU A 78 16.06 5.72 0.03
N THR A 79 14.87 6.25 0.32
CA THR A 79 14.47 6.61 1.69
C THR A 79 14.37 5.36 2.58
N ALA A 80 13.86 4.24 2.05
CA ALA A 80 13.82 2.97 2.77
C ALA A 80 15.24 2.51 3.13
N ASN A 81 16.16 2.48 2.17
CA ASN A 81 17.55 2.08 2.40
C ASN A 81 18.22 2.95 3.47
N ALA A 82 18.06 4.27 3.38
CA ALA A 82 18.62 5.19 4.38
C ALA A 82 18.01 4.94 5.78
N ALA A 83 16.70 4.71 5.86
CA ALA A 83 16.05 4.43 7.14
C ALA A 83 16.53 3.13 7.78
N PHE A 84 16.62 2.04 7.00
CA PHE A 84 17.12 0.76 7.51
C PHE A 84 18.61 0.79 7.86
N ALA A 85 19.42 1.55 7.13
CA ALA A 85 20.83 1.76 7.49
C ALA A 85 20.97 2.50 8.82
N LEU A 86 20.14 3.53 9.06
CA LEU A 86 20.14 4.32 10.30
C LEU A 86 19.53 3.58 11.50
N ASP A 87 18.75 2.52 11.27
CA ASP A 87 18.18 1.67 12.33
C ASP A 87 19.15 0.57 12.79
N ARG A 88 20.21 0.30 12.01
CA ARG A 88 21.19 -0.74 12.29
C ARG A 88 22.32 -0.26 13.20
N PRO A 89 22.51 -0.85 14.40
CA PRO A 89 23.55 -0.40 15.34
C PRO A 89 24.97 -0.48 14.78
N ASP A 90 25.24 -1.40 13.85
CA ASP A 90 26.56 -1.60 13.25
C ASP A 90 26.85 -0.67 12.06
N LEU A 91 25.86 0.08 11.56
CA LEU A 91 25.99 0.95 10.38
C LEU A 91 25.58 2.40 10.65
N ALA A 92 24.73 2.65 11.64
CA ALA A 92 24.02 3.91 11.79
C ALA A 92 24.95 5.13 11.94
N ASP A 93 26.04 5.00 12.70
CA ASP A 93 26.94 6.12 12.98
C ASP A 93 27.78 6.50 11.74
N ASP A 94 28.44 5.52 11.12
CA ASP A 94 29.23 5.74 9.90
C ASP A 94 28.36 6.25 8.75
N PHE A 95 27.17 5.68 8.57
CA PHE A 95 26.25 6.10 7.52
C PHE A 95 25.66 7.50 7.78
N ARG A 96 25.40 7.86 9.04
CA ARG A 96 24.94 9.21 9.39
C ARG A 96 25.99 10.27 9.04
N ALA A 97 27.26 10.00 9.33
CA ALA A 97 28.36 10.89 8.96
C ALA A 97 28.42 11.08 7.44
N ALA A 98 28.43 9.99 6.67
CA ALA A 98 28.44 10.04 5.21
C ALA A 98 27.22 10.78 4.62
N LEU A 99 26.02 10.56 5.19
CA LEU A 99 24.81 11.25 4.75
C LEU A 99 24.85 12.76 5.04
N SER A 100 25.42 13.17 6.18
CA SER A 100 25.60 14.59 6.51
C SER A 100 26.53 15.30 5.54
N GLU A 101 27.60 14.65 5.08
CA GLU A 101 28.50 15.21 4.04
C GLU A 101 27.80 15.42 2.70
N LEU A 102 26.90 14.51 2.31
CA LEU A 102 26.14 14.62 1.05
C LEU A 102 25.08 15.73 1.04
N LEU A 103 24.65 16.21 2.21
CA LEU A 103 23.60 17.22 2.36
C LEU A 103 24.14 18.65 2.53
N GLN A 104 25.46 18.81 2.62
CA GLN A 104 26.14 20.12 2.62
C GLN A 104 26.24 20.70 1.21
#